data_AF-A0A850SEC0-F1
#
_entry.id   AF-A0A850SEC0-F1
#
_cell.length_a   1.000
_cell.length_b   1.000
_cell.length_c   1.000
_cell.angle_alpha   90.00
_cell.angle_beta   90.00
_cell.angle_gamma   90.00
#
_symmetry.space_group_name_H-M   'P 1'
#
loop_
_entity.id
_entity.type
_entity.pdbx_description
1 polymer ?
#
loop_
_entity_poly.entity_id
_entity_poly.type
_entity_poly.pdbx_seq_one_letter_code
_entity_poly.pdbx_strand_id
1 'polypeptide(L)'
;MRDFQVFGLVLWPLLGLAGCNPAATAPGAAGPTASSHIVGVAESGRAVFVEKGCVMCHAVNGVGGKAAPALDAEVGGPEIDPLDFAARMWAGAPAMIELQSLELGYMVSVTGQDIANLAAFAANIDEQRKLTADQIPEGMRDSLLDERFWEMEDWDDFLRKGQEGYEPTAPDTESGDPSPQ
;
A
#
# COMPACT_ATOMS: atom_id res chain seq x y z
N MET A 1 11.87 -32.38 63.27
CA MET A 1 10.74 -32.09 64.18
C MET A 1 9.99 -30.92 63.58
N ARG A 2 8.71 -31.12 63.32
CA ARG A 2 7.79 -30.17 62.68
C ARG A 2 7.49 -29.02 63.65
N ASP A 3 6.91 -27.95 63.09
CA ASP A 3 5.85 -27.09 63.66
C ASP A 3 6.18 -25.59 63.45
N PHE A 4 5.31 -24.70 62.99
CA PHE A 4 3.99 -24.73 62.34
C PHE A 4 3.76 -23.29 61.80
N GLN A 5 3.12 -23.19 60.63
CA GLN A 5 2.21 -22.11 60.16
C GLN A 5 2.52 -20.61 60.37
N VAL A 6 2.49 -19.86 59.26
CA VAL A 6 1.44 -18.84 59.00
C VAL A 6 1.15 -18.82 57.49
N PHE A 7 0.06 -19.46 57.06
CA PHE A 7 -0.52 -19.26 55.73
C PHE A 7 -1.40 -18.00 55.77
N GLY A 8 -1.01 -16.97 55.04
CA GLY A 8 -1.82 -15.78 54.83
C GLY A 8 -3.05 -16.11 53.99
N LEU A 9 -4.23 -16.00 54.61
CA LEU A 9 -5.52 -15.96 53.94
C LEU A 9 -5.62 -14.68 53.10
N VAL A 10 -5.35 -14.79 51.80
CA VAL A 10 -5.79 -13.76 50.85
C VAL A 10 -7.21 -14.11 50.45
N LEU A 11 -8.18 -13.45 51.09
CA LEU A 11 -9.57 -13.41 50.64
C LEU A 11 -9.60 -12.76 49.24
N TRP A 12 -9.73 -13.57 48.19
CA TRP A 12 -10.22 -13.07 46.91
C TRP A 12 -11.74 -12.89 47.01
N PRO A 13 -12.27 -11.68 46.79
CA PRO A 13 -13.71 -11.50 46.71
C PRO A 13 -14.23 -12.28 45.49
N LEU A 14 -15.26 -13.10 45.74
CA LEU A 14 -16.12 -13.69 44.72
C LEU A 14 -16.79 -12.56 43.94
N LEU A 15 -16.15 -12.13 42.84
CA LEU A 15 -16.83 -11.32 41.83
C LEU A 15 -17.84 -12.23 41.13
N GLY A 16 -19.12 -11.90 41.36
CA GLY A 16 -20.26 -12.68 40.96
C GLY A 16 -20.30 -12.99 39.46
N LEU A 17 -20.83 -14.18 39.17
CA LEU A 17 -21.29 -14.58 37.85
C LEU A 17 -22.29 -13.53 37.34
N ALA A 18 -21.82 -12.66 36.45
CA ALA A 18 -22.69 -11.83 35.64
C ALA A 18 -23.56 -12.76 34.80
N GLY A 19 -24.86 -12.75 35.09
CA GLY A 19 -25.85 -13.56 34.39
C GLY A 19 -25.87 -13.22 32.89
N CYS A 20 -26.01 -14.26 32.07
CA CYS A 20 -26.37 -14.11 30.66
C CYS A 20 -27.69 -13.35 30.57
N ASN A 21 -27.64 -12.12 30.06
CA ASN A 21 -28.84 -11.40 29.66
C ASN A 21 -29.24 -11.92 28.27
N PRO A 22 -30.46 -12.44 28.05
CA PRO A 22 -30.86 -12.84 26.71
C PRO A 22 -30.91 -11.59 25.83
N ALA A 23 -30.23 -11.66 24.68
CA ALA A 23 -30.20 -10.62 23.68
C ALA A 23 -31.63 -10.17 23.36
N ALA A 24 -31.92 -8.89 23.60
CA ALA A 24 -33.09 -8.25 23.03
C ALA A 24 -32.90 -8.21 21.51
N THR A 25 -33.68 -9.03 20.80
CA THR A 25 -33.74 -9.06 19.34
C THR A 25 -34.32 -7.72 18.87
N ALA A 26 -33.44 -6.76 18.56
CA ALA A 26 -33.84 -5.61 17.76
C ALA A 26 -34.22 -6.14 16.36
N PRO A 27 -35.36 -5.75 15.77
CA PRO A 27 -35.63 -6.07 14.38
C PRO A 27 -34.53 -5.42 13.53
N GLY A 28 -33.86 -6.23 12.72
CA GLY A 28 -32.80 -5.79 11.83
C GLY A 28 -33.31 -4.65 10.96
N ALA A 29 -32.76 -3.46 11.18
CA ALA A 29 -32.80 -2.42 10.17
C ALA A 29 -31.99 -2.95 9.00
N ALA A 30 -32.68 -3.50 8.00
CA ALA A 30 -32.14 -3.68 6.67
C ALA A 30 -31.78 -2.27 6.17
N GLY A 31 -30.52 -1.88 6.36
CA GLY A 31 -29.97 -0.73 5.65
C GLY A 31 -30.11 -0.97 4.15
N PRO A 32 -30.21 0.08 3.33
CA PRO A 32 -30.31 -0.08 1.88
C PRO A 32 -29.10 -0.88 1.39
N THR A 33 -29.35 -2.10 0.91
CA THR A 33 -28.39 -2.91 0.15
C THR A 33 -28.30 -2.34 -1.25
N ALA A 34 -27.84 -1.10 -1.37
CA ALA A 34 -27.34 -0.62 -2.65
C ALA A 34 -26.02 -1.35 -2.87
N SER A 35 -26.01 -2.34 -3.75
CA SER A 35 -24.76 -2.83 -4.31
C SER A 35 -24.13 -1.64 -5.04
N SER A 36 -23.18 -0.98 -4.39
CA SER A 36 -22.39 0.07 -5.01
C SER A 36 -21.58 -0.59 -6.11
N HIS A 37 -22.04 -0.46 -7.35
CA HIS A 37 -21.21 -0.78 -8.50
C HIS A 37 -20.03 0.20 -8.45
N ILE A 38 -18.83 -0.33 -8.19
CA ILE A 38 -17.61 0.47 -8.23
C ILE A 38 -17.37 0.84 -9.69
N VAL A 39 -17.73 2.06 -10.06
CA VAL A 39 -17.53 2.61 -11.41
C VAL A 39 -16.41 3.64 -11.32
N GLY A 40 -15.39 3.48 -12.16
CA GLY A 40 -14.27 4.41 -12.24
C GLY A 40 -14.63 5.70 -12.95
N VAL A 41 -14.11 6.83 -12.45
CA VAL A 41 -14.19 8.14 -13.10
C VAL A 41 -12.77 8.61 -13.42
N ALA A 42 -12.45 8.75 -14.71
CA ALA A 42 -11.08 9.07 -15.16
C ALA A 42 -10.57 10.41 -14.60
N GLU A 43 -11.40 11.44 -14.53
CA GLU A 43 -11.04 12.74 -13.95
C GLU A 43 -10.62 12.60 -12.48
N SER A 44 -11.42 11.86 -11.69
CA SER A 44 -11.07 11.52 -10.31
C SER A 44 -9.78 10.69 -10.24
N GLY A 45 -9.54 9.82 -11.22
CA GLY A 45 -8.31 9.04 -11.31
C GLY A 45 -7.07 9.90 -11.53
N ARG A 46 -7.16 10.93 -12.38
CA ARG A 46 -6.08 11.92 -12.54
C ARG A 46 -5.78 12.65 -11.23
N ALA A 47 -6.81 13.03 -10.48
CA ALA A 47 -6.64 13.64 -9.16
C ALA A 47 -5.95 12.68 -8.18
N VAL A 48 -6.44 11.44 -8.07
CA VAL A 48 -5.85 10.40 -7.20
C VAL A 48 -4.38 10.16 -7.56
N PHE A 49 -4.03 10.10 -8.85
CA PHE A 49 -2.66 9.90 -9.33
C PHE A 49 -1.68 10.95 -8.81
N VAL A 50 -2.11 12.22 -8.70
CA VAL A 50 -1.29 13.30 -8.15
C VAL A 50 -1.37 13.33 -6.63
N GLU A 51 -2.58 13.38 -6.07
CA GLU A 51 -2.81 13.61 -4.64
C GLU A 51 -2.24 12.51 -3.74
N LYS A 52 -2.22 11.26 -4.23
CA LYS A 52 -1.66 10.13 -3.48
C LYS A 52 -0.18 9.91 -3.76
N GLY A 53 0.44 10.69 -4.65
CA GLY A 53 1.86 10.65 -4.94
C GLY A 53 2.28 9.59 -5.96
N CYS A 54 1.35 8.97 -6.70
CA CYS A 54 1.71 8.02 -7.77
C CYS A 54 2.58 8.69 -8.85
N VAL A 55 2.33 9.97 -9.11
CA VAL A 55 3.08 10.84 -10.04
C VAL A 55 4.56 11.01 -9.67
N MET A 56 4.96 10.73 -8.43
CA MET A 56 6.36 10.83 -8.00
C MET A 56 7.28 9.84 -8.70
N CYS A 57 6.75 8.65 -9.02
CA CYS A 57 7.53 7.56 -9.60
C CYS A 57 7.06 7.19 -11.01
N HIS A 58 5.77 7.31 -11.29
CA HIS A 58 5.18 6.98 -12.59
C HIS A 58 4.96 8.24 -13.43
N ALA A 59 5.27 8.15 -14.72
CA ALA A 59 4.92 9.18 -15.70
C ALA A 59 3.62 8.83 -16.42
N VAL A 60 2.84 9.85 -16.75
CA VAL A 60 1.71 9.80 -17.68
C VAL A 60 1.77 11.02 -18.58
N ASN A 61 1.66 10.84 -19.89
CA ASN A 61 1.75 11.90 -20.89
C ASN A 61 3.06 12.73 -20.72
N GLY A 62 4.15 12.06 -20.36
CA GLY A 62 5.45 12.69 -20.08
C GLY A 62 5.52 13.54 -18.80
N VAL A 63 4.48 13.51 -17.95
CA VAL A 63 4.42 14.23 -16.68
C VAL A 63 4.54 13.24 -15.52
N GLY A 64 5.48 13.49 -14.62
CA GLY A 64 5.78 12.66 -13.44
C GLY A 64 7.20 12.11 -13.43
N GLY A 65 7.49 11.25 -12.46
CA GLY A 65 8.77 10.55 -12.34
C GLY A 65 8.92 9.40 -13.33
N LYS A 66 10.12 8.84 -13.41
CA LYS A 66 10.53 7.75 -14.30
C LYS A 66 11.06 6.52 -13.54
N ALA A 67 11.08 6.58 -12.21
CA ALA A 67 11.44 5.46 -11.32
C ALA A 67 10.65 4.18 -11.58
N ALA A 68 9.42 4.30 -12.06
CA ALA A 68 8.57 3.18 -12.41
C ALA A 68 8.08 3.29 -13.86
N PRO A 69 7.57 2.18 -14.45
CA PRO A 69 7.05 2.19 -15.81
C PRO A 69 5.97 3.26 -16.01
N ALA A 70 5.96 3.89 -17.18
CA ALA A 70 4.93 4.85 -17.53
C ALA A 70 3.55 4.18 -17.62
N LEU A 71 2.49 4.92 -17.28
CA LEU A 71 1.11 4.44 -17.26
C LEU A 71 0.27 5.06 -18.39
N ASP A 72 0.92 5.35 -19.53
CA ASP A 72 0.29 5.92 -20.71
C ASP A 72 -0.80 4.99 -21.28
N ALA A 73 -1.94 5.56 -21.61
CA ALA A 73 -3.02 4.88 -22.28
C ALA A 73 -2.62 4.58 -23.73
N GLU A 74 -2.95 3.37 -24.20
CA GLU A 74 -2.78 3.03 -25.61
C GLU A 74 -3.80 3.79 -26.48
N VAL A 75 -3.36 4.31 -27.63
CA VAL A 75 -4.25 4.98 -28.58
C VAL A 75 -5.26 3.97 -29.14
N GLY A 76 -6.54 4.16 -28.83
CA GLY A 76 -7.60 3.21 -29.20
C GLY A 76 -7.56 1.91 -28.39
N GLY A 77 -6.85 1.90 -27.25
CA GLY A 77 -6.81 0.78 -26.33
C GLY A 77 -8.18 0.48 -25.70
N PRO A 78 -8.36 -0.75 -25.17
CA PRO A 78 -9.59 -1.12 -24.49
C PRO A 78 -9.73 -0.40 -23.14
N GLU A 79 -10.95 -0.40 -22.60
CA GLU A 79 -11.14 -0.10 -21.17
C GLU A 79 -10.34 -1.08 -20.31
N ILE A 80 -9.83 -0.59 -19.18
CA ILE A 80 -9.11 -1.42 -18.21
C ILE A 80 -10.08 -1.82 -17.11
N ASP A 81 -10.24 -3.13 -16.89
CA ASP A 81 -10.98 -3.67 -15.75
C ASP A 81 -10.27 -3.28 -14.45
N PRO A 82 -10.94 -2.61 -13.48
CA PRO A 82 -10.37 -2.29 -12.18
C PRO A 82 -9.75 -3.49 -11.44
N LEU A 83 -10.29 -4.70 -11.62
CA LEU A 83 -9.71 -5.89 -10.99
C LEU A 83 -8.39 -6.29 -11.66
N ASP A 84 -8.31 -6.22 -12.98
CA ASP A 84 -7.06 -6.47 -13.72
C ASP A 84 -6.00 -5.41 -13.37
N PHE A 85 -6.40 -4.14 -13.28
CA PHE A 85 -5.52 -3.06 -12.82
C PHE A 85 -4.97 -3.34 -11.41
N ALA A 86 -5.84 -3.73 -10.47
CA ALA A 86 -5.42 -4.11 -9.12
C ALA A 86 -4.46 -5.31 -9.11
N ALA A 87 -4.69 -6.31 -9.97
CA ALA A 87 -3.83 -7.48 -10.07
C ALA A 87 -2.42 -7.11 -10.58
N ARG A 88 -2.32 -6.19 -11.55
CA ARG A 88 -1.04 -5.66 -12.03
C ARG A 88 -0.32 -4.84 -10.96
N MET A 89 -1.05 -3.98 -10.24
CA MET A 89 -0.50 -3.26 -9.08
C MET A 89 0.02 -4.24 -8.02
N TRP A 90 -0.72 -5.30 -7.74
CA TRP A 90 -0.33 -6.33 -6.77
C TRP A 90 0.97 -7.04 -7.19
N ALA A 91 1.13 -7.36 -8.47
CA ALA A 91 2.37 -7.93 -9.00
C ALA A 91 3.58 -7.00 -8.83
N GLY A 92 3.38 -5.68 -8.99
CA GLY A 92 4.41 -4.67 -8.76
C GLY A 92 4.59 -4.25 -7.29
N ALA A 93 3.73 -4.71 -6.38
CA ALA A 93 3.68 -4.21 -5.00
C ALA A 93 5.00 -4.37 -4.22
N PRO A 94 5.75 -5.49 -4.31
CA PRO A 94 7.03 -5.60 -3.62
C PRO A 94 8.01 -4.48 -3.97
N ALA A 95 8.13 -4.10 -5.25
CA ALA A 95 9.03 -3.03 -5.69
C ALA A 95 8.51 -1.65 -5.26
N MET A 96 7.19 -1.44 -5.40
CA MET A 96 6.57 -0.21 -4.94
C MET A 96 6.76 -0.01 -3.43
N ILE A 97 6.63 -1.05 -2.62
CA ILE A 97 6.82 -0.98 -1.16
C ILE A 97 8.26 -0.58 -0.81
N GLU A 98 9.25 -1.19 -1.46
CA GLU A 98 10.67 -0.87 -1.22
C GLU A 98 10.98 0.58 -1.60
N LEU A 99 10.64 0.99 -2.83
CA LEU A 99 10.89 2.37 -3.29
C LEU A 99 10.11 3.40 -2.46
N GLN A 100 8.86 3.12 -2.07
CA GLN A 100 8.09 4.02 -1.20
C GLN A 100 8.72 4.11 0.20
N SER A 101 9.27 3.02 0.73
CA SER A 101 10.00 3.03 2.00
C SER A 101 11.26 3.91 1.92
N LEU A 102 12.04 3.76 0.85
CA LEU A 102 13.30 4.49 0.66
C LEU A 102 13.08 5.98 0.36
N GLU A 103 12.15 6.30 -0.53
CA GLU A 103 12.01 7.65 -1.10
C GLU A 103 10.92 8.49 -0.42
N LEU A 104 9.86 7.86 0.08
CA LEU A 104 8.73 8.56 0.71
C LEU A 104 8.68 8.37 2.23
N GLY A 105 9.20 7.26 2.75
CA GLY A 105 9.11 6.88 4.16
C GLY A 105 7.71 6.42 4.60
N TYR A 106 6.77 6.25 3.68
CA TYR A 106 5.42 5.74 3.93
C TYR A 106 4.88 4.99 2.72
N MET A 107 3.93 4.08 2.95
CA MET A 107 3.22 3.38 1.87
C MET A 107 1.96 4.15 1.46
N VAL A 108 1.75 4.28 0.15
CA VAL A 108 0.57 4.89 -0.44
C VAL A 108 -0.65 4.00 -0.20
N SER A 109 -1.69 4.56 0.43
CA SER A 109 -2.95 3.86 0.70
C SER A 109 -4.02 4.20 -0.34
N VAL A 110 -4.58 3.16 -0.97
CA VAL A 110 -5.63 3.23 -2.00
C VAL A 110 -6.85 2.42 -1.60
N THR A 111 -8.04 2.96 -1.87
CA THR A 111 -9.32 2.27 -1.71
C THR A 111 -9.74 1.55 -2.98
N GLY A 112 -10.77 0.70 -2.91
CA GLY A 112 -11.34 0.07 -4.11
C GLY A 112 -11.88 1.08 -5.13
N GLN A 113 -12.40 2.23 -4.68
CA GLN A 113 -12.85 3.29 -5.57
C GLN A 113 -11.67 4.04 -6.20
N ASP A 114 -10.57 4.23 -5.47
CA ASP A 114 -9.34 4.83 -6.02
C ASP A 114 -8.80 3.96 -7.16
N ILE A 115 -8.74 2.64 -6.95
CA ILE A 115 -8.32 1.67 -7.97
C ILE A 115 -9.19 1.78 -9.22
N ALA A 116 -10.52 1.84 -9.07
CA ALA A 116 -11.40 1.96 -10.23
C ALA A 116 -11.22 3.30 -10.97
N ASN A 117 -11.04 4.40 -10.23
CA ASN A 117 -10.75 5.71 -10.82
C ASN A 117 -9.41 5.70 -11.57
N LEU A 118 -8.37 5.11 -10.97
CA LEU A 118 -7.04 4.96 -11.58
C LEU A 118 -7.09 4.09 -12.82
N ALA A 119 -7.82 2.97 -12.80
CA ALA A 119 -8.02 2.12 -13.98
C ALA A 119 -8.72 2.89 -15.12
N ALA A 120 -9.77 3.65 -14.81
CA ALA A 120 -10.46 4.50 -15.78
C ALA A 120 -9.53 5.59 -16.34
N PHE A 121 -8.65 6.18 -15.52
CA PHE A 121 -7.67 7.17 -15.96
C PHE A 121 -6.57 6.56 -16.83
N ALA A 122 -6.05 5.38 -16.45
CA ALA A 122 -5.03 4.64 -17.20
C ALA A 122 -5.53 4.21 -18.59
N ALA A 123 -6.84 4.10 -18.81
CA ALA A 123 -7.44 3.80 -20.11
C ALA A 123 -7.83 5.05 -20.92
N ASN A 124 -7.80 6.25 -20.35
CA ASN A 124 -8.41 7.44 -20.94
C ASN A 124 -7.36 8.45 -21.42
N ILE A 125 -6.95 8.33 -22.67
CA ILE A 125 -5.95 9.22 -23.29
C ILE A 125 -6.34 10.70 -23.25
N ASP A 126 -7.63 11.03 -23.40
CA ASP A 126 -8.08 12.42 -23.40
C ASP A 126 -7.97 13.05 -22.00
N GLU A 127 -8.17 12.26 -20.94
CA GLU A 127 -7.94 12.70 -19.57
C GLU A 127 -6.44 12.75 -19.24
N GLN A 128 -5.64 11.79 -19.71
CA GLN A 128 -4.19 11.82 -19.54
C GLN A 128 -3.55 13.06 -20.17
N ARG A 129 -4.05 13.52 -21.32
CA ARG A 129 -3.60 14.77 -21.96
C ARG A 129 -3.87 16.03 -21.13
N LYS A 130 -4.80 15.97 -20.18
CA LYS A 130 -5.11 17.09 -19.27
C LYS A 130 -4.18 17.11 -18.04
N LEU A 131 -3.39 16.06 -17.83
CA LEU A 131 -2.35 16.07 -16.81
C LEU A 131 -1.20 16.95 -17.29
N THR A 132 -0.91 17.99 -16.53
CA THR A 132 0.14 18.96 -16.79
C THR A 132 0.96 19.19 -15.52
N ALA A 133 2.24 19.55 -15.68
CA ALA A 133 3.16 19.66 -14.54
C ALA A 133 2.69 20.68 -13.48
N ASP A 134 2.00 21.75 -13.86
CA ASP A 134 1.46 22.76 -12.94
C ASP A 134 0.42 22.23 -11.96
N GLN A 135 -0.20 21.07 -12.25
CA GLN A 135 -1.12 20.40 -11.34
C GLN A 135 -0.41 19.67 -10.19
N ILE A 136 0.89 19.41 -10.34
CA ILE A 136 1.71 18.82 -9.29
C ILE A 136 2.13 19.93 -8.31
N PRO A 137 1.94 19.77 -6.98
CA PRO A 137 2.41 20.73 -5.99
C PRO A 137 3.91 21.02 -6.15
N GLU A 138 4.34 22.26 -5.96
CA GLU A 138 5.72 22.69 -6.21
C GLU A 138 6.77 21.83 -5.49
N GLY A 139 6.60 21.61 -4.18
CA GLY A 139 7.54 20.77 -3.42
C GLY A 139 7.62 19.31 -3.90
N MET A 140 6.56 18.82 -4.55
CA MET A 140 6.52 17.49 -5.15
C MET A 140 7.20 17.49 -6.53
N ARG A 141 7.00 18.53 -7.34
CA ARG A 141 7.64 18.69 -8.66
C ARG A 141 9.15 18.69 -8.59
N ASP A 142 9.70 19.36 -7.60
CA ASP A 142 11.16 19.49 -7.45
C ASP A 142 11.82 18.19 -6.95
N SER A 143 11.01 17.20 -6.55
CA SER A 143 11.44 15.92 -5.98
C SER A 143 11.02 14.71 -6.82
N LEU A 144 10.61 14.90 -8.09
CA LEU A 144 10.26 13.79 -8.98
C LEU A 144 11.48 12.89 -9.21
N LEU A 145 11.27 11.57 -9.18
CA LEU A 145 12.36 10.60 -9.34
C LEU A 145 12.63 10.35 -10.83
N ASP A 146 13.74 10.82 -11.36
CA ASP A 146 14.07 10.74 -12.80
C ASP A 146 14.86 9.48 -13.21
N GLU A 147 15.41 8.74 -12.25
CA GLU A 147 16.14 7.49 -12.52
C GLU A 147 15.17 6.39 -12.90
N ARG A 148 15.43 5.63 -13.98
CA ARG A 148 14.57 4.52 -14.42
C ARG A 148 15.01 3.23 -13.76
N PHE A 149 14.65 3.04 -12.49
CA PHE A 149 15.05 1.85 -11.75
C PHE A 149 14.63 0.59 -12.49
N TRP A 150 13.41 0.52 -13.03
CA TRP A 150 12.87 -0.64 -13.77
C TRP A 150 13.63 -1.09 -15.03
N GLU A 151 14.62 -0.33 -15.52
CA GLU A 151 15.48 -0.73 -16.64
C GLU A 151 16.83 -1.32 -16.20
N MET A 152 17.08 -1.49 -14.90
CA MET A 152 18.30 -2.14 -14.39
C MET A 152 18.27 -3.66 -14.57
N GLU A 153 19.44 -4.30 -14.73
CA GLU A 153 19.60 -5.73 -15.10
C GLU A 153 18.95 -6.72 -14.09
N ASP A 154 18.61 -6.26 -12.90
CA ASP A 154 18.02 -7.03 -11.80
C ASP A 154 16.49 -7.03 -11.77
N TRP A 155 15.80 -6.17 -12.53
CA TRP A 155 14.33 -6.05 -12.46
C TRP A 155 13.57 -7.24 -13.01
N ASP A 156 14.06 -7.88 -14.08
CA ASP A 156 13.44 -9.10 -14.59
C ASP A 156 13.53 -10.24 -13.57
N ASP A 157 14.62 -10.29 -12.81
CA ASP A 157 14.82 -11.27 -11.74
C ASP A 157 13.93 -10.96 -10.54
N PHE A 158 13.80 -9.68 -10.19
CA PHE A 158 12.87 -9.17 -9.19
C PHE A 158 11.43 -9.57 -9.51
N LEU A 159 10.94 -9.30 -10.72
CA LEU A 159 9.57 -9.64 -11.13
C LEU A 159 9.30 -11.15 -11.08
N ARG A 160 10.33 -11.97 -11.29
CA ARG A 160 10.24 -13.43 -11.23
C ARG A 160 10.27 -13.98 -9.81
N LYS A 161 11.08 -13.40 -8.93
CA LYS A 161 11.33 -13.91 -7.57
C LYS A 161 10.55 -13.17 -6.48
N GLY A 162 10.08 -11.96 -6.76
CA GLY A 162 9.45 -11.04 -5.82
C GLY A 162 10.40 -10.38 -4.82
N GLN A 163 11.71 -10.47 -5.02
CA GLN A 163 12.74 -9.91 -4.14
C GLN A 163 13.96 -9.45 -4.95
N GLU A 164 14.49 -8.27 -4.61
CA GLU A 164 15.82 -7.84 -5.06
C GLU A 164 16.85 -8.63 -4.26
N GLY A 165 18.08 -8.79 -4.75
CA GLY A 165 19.11 -9.69 -4.20
C GLY A 165 19.65 -9.36 -2.80
N TYR A 166 18.82 -8.92 -1.86
CA TYR A 166 19.15 -8.83 -0.44
C TYR A 166 19.08 -10.23 0.20
N GLU A 167 20.20 -10.95 0.19
CA GLU A 167 20.44 -11.97 1.22
C GLU A 167 20.72 -11.24 2.53
N PRO A 168 19.89 -11.40 3.59
CA PRO A 168 20.22 -10.82 4.88
C PRO A 168 21.54 -11.43 5.34
N THR A 169 22.62 -10.65 5.33
CA THR A 169 23.81 -11.04 6.08
C THR A 169 23.36 -11.09 7.53
N ALA A 170 23.52 -12.27 8.16
CA ALA A 170 23.27 -12.40 9.59
C ALA A 170 23.98 -11.24 10.30
N PRO A 171 23.36 -10.61 11.32
CA PRO A 171 24.02 -9.54 12.05
C PRO A 171 25.39 -10.08 12.49
N ASP A 172 26.44 -9.29 12.26
CA ASP A 172 27.79 -9.63 12.72
C ASP A 172 27.69 -9.99 14.19
N THR A 173 27.67 -11.28 14.49
CA THR A 173 27.92 -11.75 15.83
C THR A 173 29.42 -11.60 15.99
N GLU A 174 29.81 -10.36 16.27
CA GLU A 174 31.09 -10.05 16.86
C GLU A 174 31.10 -10.80 18.20
N SER A 175 31.47 -12.07 18.12
CA SER A 175 31.84 -12.91 19.23
C SER A 175 33.15 -12.32 19.72
N GLY A 176 33.02 -11.26 20.52
CA GLY A 176 34.12 -10.67 21.25
C GLY A 176 34.81 -11.79 22.02
N ASP A 177 35.99 -12.15 21.54
CA ASP A 177 36.89 -13.06 22.23
C ASP A 177 37.27 -12.40 23.55
N PRO A 178 36.95 -12.97 24.73
CA PRO A 178 37.32 -12.35 25.97
C PRO A 178 38.85 -12.37 26.10
N SER A 179 39.46 -11.19 26.06
CA SER A 179 40.87 -11.01 26.37
C SER A 179 41.21 -11.70 27.69
N PRO A 180 42.28 -12.53 27.75
CA PRO A 180 42.66 -13.18 28.98
C PRO A 180 43.20 -12.14 29.97
N GLN A 181 42.61 -12.11 31.17
CA GLN A 181 43.19 -11.51 32.37
C GLN A 181 43.86 -12.60 33.20
#